data_AF-A0A3R8B3H9-F1
#
_entry.id   AF-A0A3R8B3H9-F1
#
_cell.length_a   1.000
_cell.length_b   1.000
_cell.length_c   1.000
_cell.angle_alpha   90.00
_cell.angle_beta   90.00
_cell.angle_gamma   90.00
#
_symmetry.space_group_name_H-M   'P 1'
#
loop_
_entity.id
_entity.type
_entity.pdbx_description
1 polymer ?
#
loop_
_entity_poly.entity_id
_entity_poly.type
_entity_poly.pdbx_seq_one_letter_code
_entity_poly.pdbx_strand_id
1 'polypeptide(L)'
;MFPKIPSQVEDPVKFADRLVAAHQSRRWAESLIKYNYYIDNMPTDDIKALGDPQEKRIAGAARNMQKIRQAKKLPVKALLQEINLMFARTMNKIAFDKHMNQNREDRMYRDLELPPKALPPPPPEFGLVETPPHDFTRVFAAFCVSSLYVRSEVIHALREIRAECNAVLTRCIYNVKPTKAMKLEEFKQTQRAAISQLAFDLQETWAQNVQKIVVKYFADVGKGWFDISETNKESYNYGKIKKMLLVASFLMQDSLR
;
A
#
# COMPACT_ATOMS: atom_id res chain seq x y z
N MET A 1 -33.59 -56.22 24.54
CA MET A 1 -32.41 -55.65 25.22
C MET A 1 -32.47 -54.15 24.99
N PHE A 2 -32.98 -53.38 25.95
CA PHE A 2 -33.12 -51.92 25.78
C PHE A 2 -31.74 -51.26 25.82
N PRO A 3 -31.43 -50.36 24.87
CA PRO A 3 -30.17 -49.62 24.93
C PRO A 3 -30.24 -48.67 26.13
N LYS A 4 -29.34 -48.86 27.10
CA LYS A 4 -29.10 -47.88 28.17
C LYS A 4 -28.63 -46.58 27.50
N ILE A 5 -29.48 -45.56 27.53
CA ILE A 5 -29.08 -44.19 27.25
C ILE A 5 -28.02 -43.84 28.30
N PRO A 6 -26.78 -43.49 27.93
CA PRO A 6 -25.84 -42.98 28.92
C PRO A 6 -26.37 -41.63 29.34
N SER A 7 -26.88 -41.52 30.56
CA SER A 7 -27.17 -40.23 31.16
C SER A 7 -25.85 -39.45 31.15
N GLN A 8 -25.80 -38.39 30.33
CA GLN A 8 -24.69 -37.45 30.28
C GLN A 8 -24.66 -36.65 31.59
N VAL A 9 -24.32 -37.32 32.69
CA VAL A 9 -24.14 -36.68 33.98
C VAL A 9 -22.74 -36.10 33.98
N GLU A 10 -22.66 -34.78 34.03
CA GLU A 10 -21.42 -34.04 34.19
C GLU A 10 -20.68 -34.52 35.44
N ASP A 11 -19.34 -34.57 35.36
CA ASP A 11 -18.47 -34.91 36.48
C ASP A 11 -18.72 -33.95 37.67
N PRO A 12 -19.04 -34.46 38.88
CA PRO A 12 -19.31 -33.63 40.05
C PRO A 12 -18.20 -32.62 40.38
N VAL A 13 -16.93 -32.95 40.10
CA VAL A 13 -15.80 -32.04 40.34
C VAL A 13 -15.86 -30.89 39.35
N LYS A 14 -16.09 -31.18 38.06
CA LYS A 14 -16.25 -30.15 37.03
C LYS A 14 -17.46 -29.26 37.28
N PHE A 15 -18.55 -29.84 37.78
CA PHE A 15 -19.72 -29.08 38.21
C PHE A 15 -19.38 -28.14 39.38
N ALA A 16 -18.67 -28.61 40.40
CA ALA A 16 -18.24 -27.79 41.53
C ALA A 16 -17.31 -26.66 41.07
N ASP A 17 -16.33 -26.94 40.22
CA ASP A 17 -15.42 -25.94 39.65
C ASP A 17 -16.18 -24.87 38.86
N ARG A 18 -17.13 -25.30 38.02
CA ARG A 18 -17.98 -24.38 37.25
C ARG A 18 -18.84 -23.50 38.15
N LEU A 19 -19.38 -24.07 39.23
CA LEU A 19 -20.18 -23.34 40.21
C LEU A 19 -19.33 -22.29 40.96
N VAL A 20 -18.13 -22.66 41.39
CA VAL A 20 -17.17 -21.74 42.02
C VAL A 20 -16.79 -20.63 41.06
N ALA A 21 -16.46 -20.96 39.81
CA ALA A 21 -16.13 -19.97 38.78
C ALA A 21 -17.30 -19.02 38.49
N ALA A 22 -18.54 -19.52 38.45
CA ALA A 22 -19.72 -18.70 38.27
C ALA A 22 -19.93 -17.72 39.45
N HIS A 23 -19.75 -18.19 40.69
CA HIS A 23 -19.82 -17.34 41.87
C HIS A 23 -18.72 -16.27 41.90
N GLN A 24 -17.48 -16.62 41.55
CA GLN A 24 -16.37 -15.66 41.45
C GLN A 24 -16.61 -14.64 40.35
N SER A 25 -17.03 -15.08 39.16
CA SER A 25 -17.37 -14.19 38.04
C SER A 25 -18.45 -13.20 38.42
N ARG A 26 -19.49 -13.64 39.14
CA ARG A 26 -20.52 -12.76 39.68
C ARG A 26 -19.94 -11.71 40.64
N ARG A 27 -19.09 -12.11 41.60
CA ARG A 27 -18.45 -11.17 42.54
C ARG A 27 -17.58 -10.14 41.83
N TRP A 28 -16.81 -10.56 40.82
CA TRP A 28 -16.01 -9.65 40.00
C TRP A 28 -16.89 -8.69 39.21
N ALA A 29 -17.98 -9.15 38.62
CA ALA A 29 -18.92 -8.31 37.89
C ALA A 29 -19.57 -7.26 38.81
N GLU A 30 -20.06 -7.67 39.99
CA GLU A 30 -20.62 -6.76 40.99
C GLU A 30 -19.59 -5.71 41.44
N SER A 31 -18.36 -6.15 41.72
CA SER A 31 -17.27 -5.26 42.12
C SER A 31 -16.87 -4.29 41.01
N LEU A 32 -16.80 -4.75 39.75
CA LEU A 32 -16.52 -3.91 38.60
C LEU A 32 -17.61 -2.86 38.35
N ILE A 33 -18.88 -3.23 38.52
CA ILE A 33 -20.00 -2.29 38.37
C ILE A 33 -19.88 -1.20 39.44
N LYS A 34 -19.69 -1.58 40.71
CA LYS A 34 -19.51 -0.62 41.81
C LYS A 34 -18.28 0.27 41.60
N TYR A 35 -17.16 -0.32 41.19
CA TYR A 35 -15.92 0.38 40.90
C TYR A 35 -16.09 1.44 39.80
N ASN A 36 -16.68 1.06 38.66
CA ASN A 36 -16.96 2.02 37.58
C ASN A 36 -17.98 3.07 38.02
N TYR A 37 -19.02 2.67 38.75
CA TYR A 37 -20.01 3.59 39.29
C TYR A 37 -19.35 4.64 40.21
N TYR A 38 -18.44 4.26 41.09
CA TYR A 38 -17.73 5.22 41.93
C TYR A 38 -16.92 6.22 41.10
N ILE A 39 -16.15 5.74 40.12
CA ILE A 39 -15.33 6.60 39.25
C ILE A 39 -16.20 7.56 38.42
N ASP A 40 -17.31 7.07 37.89
CA ASP A 40 -18.21 7.84 37.03
C ASP A 40 -18.96 8.93 37.81
N ASN A 41 -19.15 8.74 39.13
CA ASN A 41 -19.78 9.71 40.03
C ASN A 41 -18.78 10.55 40.83
N MET A 42 -17.47 10.41 40.58
CA MET A 42 -16.47 11.31 41.17
C MET A 42 -16.58 12.71 40.54
N PRO A 43 -16.42 13.79 41.33
CA PRO A 43 -16.41 15.15 40.81
C PRO A 43 -15.37 15.32 39.69
N THR A 44 -15.70 16.14 38.69
CA THR A 44 -14.82 16.46 37.56
C THR A 44 -14.47 17.94 37.49
N ASP A 45 -15.03 18.77 38.36
CA ASP A 45 -14.89 20.24 38.34
C ASP A 45 -13.45 20.71 38.51
N ASP A 46 -12.66 20.03 39.36
CA ASP A 46 -11.26 20.37 39.63
C ASP A 46 -10.27 19.71 38.65
N ILE A 47 -10.76 18.89 37.72
CA ILE A 47 -9.90 18.19 36.76
C ILE A 47 -9.65 19.12 35.58
N LYS A 48 -8.40 19.56 35.44
CA LYS A 48 -7.98 20.35 34.28
C LYS A 48 -8.27 19.59 32.99
N ALA A 49 -9.11 20.17 32.13
CA ALA A 49 -9.36 19.66 30.79
C ALA A 49 -8.08 19.68 29.93
N LEU A 50 -8.12 19.03 28.77
CA LEU A 50 -7.06 19.13 27.77
C LEU A 50 -6.89 20.59 27.36
N GLY A 51 -5.65 21.08 27.30
CA GLY A 51 -5.41 22.47 26.90
C GLY A 51 -5.67 22.69 25.40
N ASP A 52 -6.04 23.91 25.00
CA ASP A 52 -6.26 24.29 23.60
C ASP A 52 -5.15 23.82 22.62
N PRO A 53 -3.85 23.86 22.97
CA PRO A 53 -2.80 23.37 22.07
C PRO A 53 -2.83 21.84 21.88
N GLN A 54 -3.27 21.09 22.89
CA GLN A 54 -3.41 19.64 22.82
C GLN A 54 -4.63 19.25 22.00
N GLU A 55 -5.77 19.91 22.21
CA GLU A 55 -6.98 19.69 21.42
C GLU A 55 -6.74 19.95 19.93
N LYS A 56 -6.07 21.05 19.58
CA LYS A 56 -5.69 21.37 18.19
C LYS A 56 -4.79 20.30 17.57
N ARG A 57 -3.86 19.74 18.36
CA ARG A 57 -2.95 18.68 17.91
C ARG A 57 -3.70 17.37 17.66
N ILE A 58 -4.58 16.98 18.57
CA ILE A 58 -5.42 15.77 18.45
C ILE A 58 -6.33 15.91 17.21
N ALA A 59 -7.01 17.05 17.06
CA ALA A 59 -7.86 17.33 15.91
C ALA A 59 -7.06 17.36 14.59
N GLY A 60 -5.84 17.89 14.60
CA GLY A 60 -4.93 17.90 13.45
C GLY A 60 -4.49 16.48 13.05
N ALA A 61 -4.07 15.67 14.02
CA ALA A 61 -3.65 14.28 13.80
C ALA A 61 -4.81 13.41 13.27
N ALA A 62 -6.01 13.55 13.84
CA ALA A 62 -7.20 12.83 13.38
C ALA A 62 -7.60 13.19 11.93
N ARG A 63 -7.22 14.37 11.45
CA ARG A 63 -7.50 14.85 10.08
C ARG A 63 -6.37 14.57 9.08
N ASN A 64 -5.39 13.72 9.40
CA ASN A 64 -4.29 13.44 8.46
C ASN A 64 -4.73 12.63 7.22
N MET A 65 -5.91 12.00 7.24
CA MET A 65 -6.43 11.23 6.11
C MET A 65 -7.10 12.13 5.05
N GLN A 66 -6.71 11.97 3.77
CA GLN A 66 -7.22 12.78 2.65
C GLN A 66 -8.76 12.80 2.55
N LYS A 67 -9.41 11.66 2.79
CA LYS A 67 -10.89 11.55 2.80
C LYS A 67 -11.55 12.37 3.92
N ILE A 68 -10.91 12.47 5.08
CA ILE A 68 -11.41 13.22 6.25
C ILE A 68 -11.20 14.73 6.04
N ARG A 69 -10.09 15.13 5.39
CA ARG A 69 -9.83 16.54 5.04
C ARG A 69 -10.84 17.13 4.06
N GLN A 70 -11.38 16.31 3.17
CA GLN A 70 -12.37 16.72 2.16
C GLN A 70 -13.80 16.80 2.71
N ALA A 71 -14.07 16.23 3.89
CA ALA A 71 -15.38 16.28 4.52
C ALA A 71 -15.64 17.68 5.11
N LYS A 72 -16.56 18.44 4.51
CA LYS A 72 -16.86 19.85 4.87
C LYS A 72 -17.51 20.05 6.25
N LYS A 73 -18.09 19.01 6.86
CA LYS A 73 -18.77 19.09 8.17
C LYS A 73 -18.51 17.85 9.00
N LEU A 74 -17.46 17.88 9.83
CA LEU A 74 -17.21 16.86 10.85
C LEU A 74 -17.51 17.46 12.24
N PRO A 75 -18.30 16.78 13.09
CA PRO A 75 -18.65 17.27 14.42
C PRO A 75 -17.48 17.09 15.41
N VAL A 76 -16.40 17.84 15.21
CA VAL A 76 -15.18 17.74 16.03
C VAL A 76 -15.40 18.21 17.47
N LYS A 77 -16.29 19.19 17.68
CA LYS A 77 -16.56 19.74 19.01
C LYS A 77 -17.17 18.72 19.98
N ALA A 78 -18.15 17.92 19.51
CA ALA A 78 -18.77 16.88 20.34
C ALA A 78 -17.77 15.79 20.72
N LEU A 79 -16.92 15.38 19.77
CA LEU A 79 -15.86 14.40 20.00
C LEU A 79 -14.80 14.93 20.99
N LEU A 80 -14.44 16.21 20.91
CA LEU A 80 -13.51 16.82 21.88
C LEU A 80 -14.11 16.87 23.28
N GLN A 81 -15.41 17.15 23.41
CA GLN A 81 -16.10 17.08 24.70
C GLN A 81 -16.10 15.66 25.28
N GLU A 82 -16.34 14.65 24.46
CA GLU A 82 -16.26 13.24 24.86
C GLU A 82 -14.84 12.85 25.30
N ILE A 83 -13.82 13.27 24.54
CA ILE A 83 -12.41 13.03 24.90
C ILE A 83 -12.07 13.68 26.24
N ASN A 84 -12.53 14.92 26.49
CA ASN A 84 -12.31 15.60 27.77
C ASN A 84 -13.00 14.86 28.92
N LEU A 85 -14.21 14.33 28.72
CA LEU A 85 -14.91 13.53 29.72
C LEU A 85 -14.18 12.20 29.98
N MET A 86 -13.69 11.53 28.95
CA MET A 86 -12.87 10.32 29.09
C MET A 86 -11.54 10.60 29.81
N PHE A 87 -10.93 11.76 29.55
CA PHE A 87 -9.73 12.20 30.24
C PHE A 87 -10.01 12.41 31.74
N ALA A 88 -11.07 13.16 32.06
CA ALA A 88 -11.51 13.40 33.43
C ALA A 88 -11.79 12.08 34.18
N ARG A 89 -12.55 11.17 33.56
CA ARG A 89 -12.81 9.82 34.08
C ARG A 89 -11.52 9.04 34.33
N THR A 90 -10.54 9.15 33.42
CA THR A 90 -9.24 8.48 33.55
C THR A 90 -8.43 9.03 34.72
N MET A 91 -8.44 10.35 34.91
CA MET A 91 -7.79 11.00 36.05
C MET A 91 -8.44 10.58 37.37
N ASN A 92 -9.78 10.54 37.42
CA ASN A 92 -10.53 10.01 38.56
C ASN A 92 -10.18 8.56 38.85
N LYS A 93 -10.10 7.72 37.81
CA LYS A 93 -9.66 6.33 37.95
C LYS A 93 -8.27 6.22 38.59
N ILE A 94 -7.29 7.01 38.14
CA ILE A 94 -5.93 6.99 38.69
C ILE A 94 -5.93 7.42 40.16
N ALA A 95 -6.64 8.49 40.49
CA ALA A 95 -6.76 8.97 41.86
C ALA A 95 -7.45 7.95 42.77
N PHE A 96 -8.55 7.37 42.30
CA PHE A 96 -9.31 6.33 42.99
C PHE A 96 -8.46 5.07 43.22
N ASP A 97 -7.76 4.57 42.20
CA ASP A 97 -6.88 3.40 42.30
C ASP A 97 -5.78 3.63 43.34
N LYS A 98 -5.20 4.84 43.36
CA LYS A 98 -4.18 5.21 44.35
C LYS A 98 -4.76 5.21 45.76
N HIS A 99 -5.91 5.85 45.97
CA HIS A 99 -6.56 5.93 47.27
C HIS A 99 -7.03 4.56 47.79
N MET A 100 -7.66 3.77 46.94
CA MET A 100 -8.11 2.41 47.24
C MET A 100 -6.95 1.50 47.64
N ASN A 101 -5.80 1.61 46.97
CA ASN A 101 -4.62 0.82 47.32
C ASN A 101 -3.99 1.26 48.65
N GLN A 102 -4.08 2.54 49.01
CA GLN A 102 -3.55 3.08 50.27
C GLN A 102 -4.48 2.79 51.46
N ASN A 103 -5.81 2.72 51.24
CA ASN A 103 -6.83 2.61 52.28
C ASN A 103 -7.69 1.34 52.16
N ARG A 104 -7.08 0.18 51.88
CA ARG A 104 -7.82 -1.09 51.67
C ARG A 104 -8.77 -1.50 52.79
N GLU A 105 -8.52 -1.07 54.01
CA GLU A 105 -9.33 -1.40 55.19
C GLU A 105 -10.63 -0.59 55.30
N ASP A 106 -10.78 0.48 54.50
CA ASP A 106 -12.01 1.25 54.46
C ASP A 106 -13.18 0.36 54.02
N ARG A 107 -14.31 0.51 54.73
CA ARG A 107 -15.56 -0.21 54.44
C ARG A 107 -16.02 0.00 52.99
N MET A 108 -15.69 1.13 52.38
CA MET A 108 -16.02 1.40 50.97
C MET A 108 -15.25 0.48 49.99
N TYR A 109 -14.02 0.09 50.31
CA TYR A 109 -13.13 -0.65 49.41
C TYR A 109 -13.01 -2.13 49.76
N ARG A 110 -13.29 -2.51 51.01
CA ARG A 110 -13.21 -3.89 51.50
C ARG A 110 -14.01 -4.88 50.65
N ASP A 111 -15.18 -4.47 50.18
CA ASP A 111 -16.09 -5.31 49.39
C ASP A 111 -15.83 -5.23 47.87
N LEU A 112 -14.79 -4.51 47.42
CA LEU A 112 -14.40 -4.41 46.01
C LEU A 112 -13.31 -5.43 45.65
N GLU A 113 -13.75 -6.64 45.29
CA GLU A 113 -12.86 -7.68 44.76
C GLU A 113 -12.74 -7.52 43.24
N LEU A 114 -11.75 -6.74 42.79
CA LEU A 114 -11.49 -6.57 41.37
C LEU A 114 -10.81 -7.82 40.77
N PRO A 115 -11.14 -8.18 39.52
CA PRO A 115 -10.44 -9.27 38.84
C PRO A 115 -8.93 -8.95 38.71
N PRO A 116 -8.07 -9.98 38.78
CA PRO A 116 -6.64 -9.79 38.64
C PRO A 116 -6.31 -9.12 37.29
N LYS A 117 -5.44 -8.11 37.33
CA LYS A 117 -4.97 -7.46 36.10
C LYS A 117 -4.20 -8.47 35.27
N ALA A 118 -4.56 -8.61 34.00
CA ALA A 118 -3.80 -9.44 33.07
C ALA A 118 -2.34 -8.97 33.07
N LEU A 119 -1.40 -9.92 33.25
CA LEU A 119 0.01 -9.62 33.13
C LEU A 119 0.27 -9.14 31.70
N PRO A 120 0.99 -8.00 31.53
CA PRO A 120 1.39 -7.60 30.19
C PRO A 120 2.22 -8.74 29.58
N PRO A 121 2.09 -9.01 28.27
CA PRO A 121 2.99 -9.94 27.61
C PRO A 121 4.44 -9.50 27.85
N PRO A 122 5.39 -10.46 27.95
CA PRO A 122 6.79 -10.10 28.03
C PRO A 122 7.17 -9.21 26.83
N PRO A 123 8.08 -8.23 27.01
CA PRO A 123 8.51 -7.41 25.89
C PRO A 123 9.09 -8.32 24.79
N PRO A 124 8.74 -8.10 23.52
CA PRO A 124 9.29 -8.89 22.42
C PRO A 124 10.81 -8.70 22.36
N GLU A 125 11.54 -9.78 22.12
CA GLU A 125 13.01 -9.77 22.04
C GLU A 125 13.53 -8.88 20.90
N PHE A 126 12.78 -8.82 19.80
CA PHE A 126 13.05 -7.96 18.66
C PHE A 126 11.80 -7.17 18.29
N GLY A 127 11.96 -5.89 17.94
CA GLY A 127 10.88 -5.02 17.43
C GLY A 127 10.56 -5.25 15.94
N LEU A 128 10.90 -6.41 15.39
CA LEU A 128 10.75 -6.73 13.97
C LEU A 128 9.51 -7.61 13.78
N VAL A 129 8.79 -7.37 12.69
CA VAL A 129 7.71 -8.26 12.23
C VAL A 129 8.36 -9.53 11.67
N GLU A 130 7.92 -10.70 12.12
CA GLU A 130 8.38 -11.97 11.56
C GLU A 130 7.99 -12.06 10.08
N THR A 131 8.99 -12.00 9.21
CA THR A 131 8.80 -12.22 7.77
C THR A 131 9.15 -13.67 7.41
N PRO A 132 8.39 -14.32 6.51
CA PRO A 132 8.72 -15.68 6.05
C PRO A 132 10.13 -15.74 5.47
N PRO A 133 10.82 -16.89 5.49
CA PRO A 133 12.14 -17.02 4.88
C PRO A 133 12.05 -16.75 3.37
N HIS A 134 12.69 -15.67 2.92
CA HIS A 134 12.75 -15.29 1.50
C HIS A 134 14.16 -15.49 0.97
N ASP A 135 14.31 -16.35 -0.04
CA ASP A 135 15.56 -16.47 -0.79
C ASP A 135 15.65 -15.32 -1.80
N PHE A 136 16.15 -14.18 -1.31
CA PHE A 136 16.35 -12.99 -2.13
C PHE A 136 17.20 -13.30 -3.37
N THR A 137 18.24 -14.11 -3.22
CA THR A 137 19.16 -14.45 -4.31
C THR A 137 18.44 -15.18 -5.45
N ARG A 138 17.64 -16.19 -5.11
CA ARG A 138 16.84 -16.93 -6.11
C ARG A 138 15.80 -16.04 -6.79
N VAL A 139 15.07 -15.24 -6.02
CA VAL A 139 14.03 -14.34 -6.55
C VAL A 139 14.67 -13.27 -7.46
N PHE A 140 15.80 -12.70 -7.03
CA PHE A 140 16.53 -11.71 -7.81
C PHE A 140 17.10 -12.30 -9.11
N ALA A 141 17.65 -13.52 -9.08
CA ALA A 141 18.11 -14.20 -10.28
C ALA A 141 16.96 -14.47 -11.27
N ALA A 142 15.81 -14.96 -10.78
CA ALA A 142 14.62 -15.18 -11.60
C ALA A 142 14.06 -13.86 -12.19
N PHE A 143 14.09 -12.78 -11.42
CA PHE A 143 13.75 -11.44 -11.89
C PHE A 143 14.71 -10.97 -12.98
N CYS A 144 16.02 -11.14 -12.76
CA CYS A 144 17.02 -10.78 -13.75
C CYS A 144 16.88 -11.59 -15.04
N VAL A 145 16.50 -12.86 -15.00
CA VAL A 145 16.27 -13.66 -16.22
C VAL A 145 14.99 -13.22 -16.96
N SER A 146 13.92 -12.94 -16.22
CA SER A 146 12.61 -12.58 -16.81
C SER A 146 12.55 -11.14 -17.30
N SER A 147 13.28 -10.21 -16.67
CA SER A 147 13.25 -8.79 -16.99
C SER A 147 14.19 -8.41 -18.13
N LEU A 148 13.72 -7.48 -18.98
CA LEU A 148 14.52 -6.80 -19.99
C LEU A 148 15.31 -5.62 -19.41
N TYR A 149 14.77 -4.96 -18.37
CA TYR A 149 15.31 -3.73 -17.78
C TYR A 149 16.43 -3.98 -16.76
N VAL A 150 17.33 -4.90 -17.07
CA VAL A 150 18.45 -5.27 -16.19
C VAL A 150 19.73 -4.51 -16.55
N ARG A 151 19.83 -4.05 -17.80
CA ARG A 151 20.99 -3.39 -18.38
C ARG A 151 20.66 -1.95 -18.78
N SER A 152 21.58 -1.02 -18.54
CA SER A 152 21.39 0.40 -18.87
C SER A 152 21.31 0.62 -20.37
N GLU A 153 22.00 -0.19 -21.17
CA GLU A 153 21.98 -0.13 -22.63
C GLU A 153 20.57 -0.33 -23.20
N VAL A 154 19.79 -1.23 -22.59
CA VAL A 154 18.38 -1.46 -22.95
C VAL A 154 17.53 -0.22 -22.69
N ILE A 155 17.76 0.44 -21.55
CA ILE A 155 17.02 1.64 -21.16
C ILE A 155 17.35 2.80 -22.10
N HIS A 156 18.64 3.00 -22.40
CA HIS A 156 19.07 4.05 -23.31
C HIS A 156 18.56 3.82 -24.75
N ALA A 157 18.65 2.59 -25.26
CA ALA A 157 18.12 2.24 -26.57
C ALA A 157 16.60 2.48 -26.65
N LEU A 158 15.81 2.00 -25.68
CA LEU A 158 14.36 2.20 -25.67
C LEU A 158 13.98 3.68 -25.55
N ARG A 159 14.75 4.48 -24.80
CA ARG A 159 14.56 5.93 -24.71
C ARG A 159 14.76 6.61 -26.07
N GLU A 160 15.86 6.32 -26.76
CA GLU A 160 16.13 6.93 -28.07
C GLU A 160 15.13 6.45 -29.14
N ILE A 161 14.79 5.15 -29.17
CA ILE A 161 13.75 4.62 -30.07
C ILE A 161 12.41 5.32 -29.83
N ARG A 162 12.01 5.51 -28.57
CA ARG A 162 10.79 6.24 -28.25
C ARG A 162 10.85 7.70 -28.66
N ALA A 163 12.01 8.35 -28.60
CA ALA A 163 12.17 9.71 -29.09
C ALA A 163 11.96 9.80 -30.61
N GLU A 164 12.52 8.86 -31.39
CA GLU A 164 12.27 8.75 -32.84
C GLU A 164 10.79 8.48 -33.15
N CYS A 165 10.15 7.56 -32.44
CA CYS A 165 8.72 7.28 -32.53
C CYS A 165 7.87 8.54 -32.27
N ASN A 166 8.18 9.30 -31.22
CA ASN A 166 7.47 10.54 -30.90
C ASN A 166 7.67 11.62 -31.97
N ALA A 167 8.84 11.67 -32.62
CA ALA A 167 9.08 12.60 -33.72
C ALA A 167 8.17 12.28 -34.92
N VAL A 168 7.92 11.01 -35.20
CA VAL A 168 6.98 10.58 -36.26
C VAL A 168 5.55 11.07 -35.99
N LEU A 169 5.09 11.06 -34.74
CA LEU A 169 3.77 11.57 -34.36
C LEU A 169 3.55 13.06 -34.69
N THR A 170 4.63 13.83 -34.82
CA THR A 170 4.56 15.26 -35.20
C THR A 170 4.49 15.51 -36.71
N ARG A 171 4.70 14.47 -37.53
CA ARG A 171 4.71 14.59 -39.00
C ARG A 171 3.28 14.60 -39.53
N CYS A 172 3.01 15.44 -40.53
CA CYS A 172 1.72 15.50 -41.18
C CYS A 172 1.71 14.68 -42.47
N ILE A 173 0.66 13.87 -42.68
CA ILE A 173 0.44 13.11 -43.92
C ILE A 173 0.18 14.04 -45.10
N TYR A 174 -0.49 15.16 -44.84
CA TYR A 174 -0.84 16.15 -45.84
C TYR A 174 -0.04 17.43 -45.63
N ASN A 175 0.17 18.16 -46.73
CA ASN A 175 0.64 19.53 -46.63
C ASN A 175 -0.54 20.43 -46.20
N VAL A 176 -0.54 20.82 -44.91
CA VAL A 176 -1.59 21.63 -44.28
C VAL A 176 -1.33 23.14 -44.40
N LYS A 177 -0.14 23.55 -44.84
CA LYS A 177 0.27 24.96 -44.94
C LYS A 177 0.66 25.34 -46.37
N PRO A 178 -0.31 25.46 -47.29
CA PRO A 178 -0.01 25.91 -48.64
C PRO A 178 0.54 27.34 -48.60
N THR A 179 1.68 27.56 -49.24
CA THR A 179 2.37 28.86 -49.29
C THR A 179 1.79 29.81 -50.34
N LYS A 180 0.98 29.30 -51.26
CA LYS A 180 0.32 30.08 -52.32
C LYS A 180 -1.02 29.47 -52.72
N ALA A 181 -1.90 30.28 -53.28
CA ALA A 181 -3.06 29.79 -54.02
C ALA A 181 -2.58 28.96 -55.23
N MET A 182 -3.20 27.82 -55.45
CA MET A 182 -2.82 26.85 -56.49
C MET A 182 -4.07 26.23 -57.11
N LYS A 183 -3.95 25.73 -58.34
CA LYS A 183 -5.05 25.03 -59.02
C LYS A 183 -5.31 23.67 -58.37
N LEU A 184 -6.51 23.11 -58.56
CA LEU A 184 -6.90 21.82 -57.98
C LEU A 184 -5.92 20.68 -58.35
N GLU A 185 -5.46 20.63 -59.60
CA GLU A 185 -4.51 19.60 -60.05
C GLU A 185 -3.12 19.76 -59.43
N GLU A 186 -2.64 21.00 -59.29
CA GLU A 186 -1.38 21.29 -58.58
C GLU A 186 -1.48 20.92 -57.10
N PHE A 187 -2.64 21.16 -56.47
CA PHE A 187 -2.92 20.73 -55.11
C PHE A 187 -2.87 19.21 -54.97
N LYS A 188 -3.59 18.48 -55.84
CA LYS A 188 -3.57 17.00 -55.83
C LYS A 188 -2.16 16.45 -56.01
N GLN A 189 -1.37 17.04 -56.90
CA GLN A 189 0.02 16.62 -57.13
C GLN A 189 0.90 16.89 -55.90
N THR A 190 0.73 18.06 -55.26
CA THR A 190 1.46 18.41 -54.03
C THR A 190 1.12 17.45 -52.88
N GLN A 191 -0.15 17.07 -52.71
CA GLN A 191 -0.55 16.11 -51.68
C GLN A 191 -0.04 14.70 -51.98
N ARG A 192 -0.08 14.25 -53.25
CA ARG A 192 0.51 12.96 -53.64
C ARG A 192 2.01 12.92 -53.36
N ALA A 193 2.74 14.00 -53.69
CA ALA A 193 4.16 14.11 -53.39
C ALA A 193 4.44 14.07 -51.88
N ALA A 194 3.65 14.77 -51.06
CA ALA A 194 3.78 14.75 -49.60
C ALA A 194 3.55 13.34 -49.02
N ILE A 195 2.54 12.61 -49.50
CA ILE A 195 2.26 11.23 -49.09
C ILE A 195 3.41 10.31 -49.47
N SER A 196 3.90 10.39 -50.71
CA SER A 196 5.04 9.57 -51.17
C SER A 196 6.31 9.87 -50.38
N GLN A 197 6.57 11.13 -50.07
CA GLN A 197 7.73 11.54 -49.27
C GLN A 197 7.64 10.99 -47.85
N LEU A 198 6.48 11.08 -47.20
CA LEU A 198 6.28 10.53 -45.86
C LEU A 198 6.38 9.00 -45.86
N ALA A 199 5.82 8.33 -46.87
CA ALA A 199 5.92 6.87 -46.99
C ALA A 199 7.38 6.41 -47.11
N PHE A 200 8.19 7.07 -47.94
CA PHE A 200 9.62 6.79 -48.05
C PHE A 200 10.37 7.04 -46.75
N ASP A 201 10.09 8.16 -46.09
CA ASP A 201 10.71 8.53 -44.81
C ASP A 201 10.37 7.53 -43.69
N LEU A 202 9.14 7.01 -43.64
CA LEU A 202 8.74 5.97 -42.69
C LEU A 202 9.36 4.60 -43.00
N GLN A 203 9.45 4.21 -44.28
CA GLN A 203 9.95 2.89 -44.68
C GLN A 203 11.46 2.79 -44.61
N GLU A 204 12.17 3.81 -45.08
CA GLU A 204 13.63 3.79 -45.19
C GLU A 204 14.28 4.54 -44.03
N THR A 205 14.00 5.83 -43.88
CA THR A 205 14.76 6.70 -42.98
C THR A 205 14.50 6.34 -41.52
N TRP A 206 13.23 6.20 -41.13
CA TRP A 206 12.86 5.87 -39.76
C TRP A 206 13.31 4.47 -39.34
N ALA A 207 13.10 3.47 -40.21
CA ALA A 207 13.57 2.10 -39.94
C ALA A 207 15.09 2.04 -39.78
N GLN A 208 15.85 2.72 -40.65
CA GLN A 208 17.31 2.78 -40.56
C GLN A 208 17.77 3.52 -39.29
N ASN A 209 17.07 4.57 -38.85
CA ASN A 209 17.40 5.26 -37.60
C ASN A 209 17.22 4.35 -36.38
N VAL A 210 16.10 3.63 -36.30
CA VAL A 210 15.86 2.65 -35.23
C VAL A 210 16.93 1.56 -35.23
N GLN A 211 17.29 1.05 -36.41
CA GLN A 211 18.39 0.07 -36.55
C GLN A 211 19.72 0.64 -36.05
N LYS A 212 20.07 1.87 -36.43
CA LYS A 212 21.30 2.54 -35.98
C LYS A 212 21.34 2.70 -34.46
N ILE A 213 20.22 3.04 -33.82
CA ILE A 213 20.13 3.14 -32.36
C ILE A 213 20.38 1.78 -31.71
N VAL A 214 19.78 0.72 -32.23
CA VAL A 214 20.00 -0.64 -31.72
C VAL A 214 21.48 -1.03 -31.85
N VAL A 215 22.08 -0.85 -33.02
CA VAL A 215 23.51 -1.17 -33.22
C VAL A 215 24.41 -0.34 -32.30
N LYS A 216 24.15 0.97 -32.16
CA LYS A 216 24.92 1.89 -31.30
C LYS A 216 25.01 1.41 -29.85
N TYR A 217 23.92 0.93 -29.26
CA TYR A 217 23.91 0.56 -27.83
C TYR A 217 24.30 -0.89 -27.54
N PHE A 218 24.20 -1.76 -28.54
CA PHE A 218 24.38 -3.19 -28.33
C PHE A 218 25.58 -3.78 -29.08
N ALA A 219 26.29 -3.01 -29.92
CA ALA A 219 27.53 -3.46 -30.56
C ALA A 219 28.62 -3.81 -29.53
N ASP A 220 28.76 -3.00 -28.48
CA ASP A 220 29.81 -3.17 -27.46
C ASP A 220 29.39 -4.05 -26.27
N VAL A 221 28.13 -4.52 -26.27
CA VAL A 221 27.56 -5.33 -25.18
C VAL A 221 28.20 -6.73 -25.10
N GLY A 222 28.77 -7.21 -26.22
CA GLY A 222 29.53 -8.46 -26.32
C GLY A 222 28.67 -9.72 -26.15
N LYS A 223 29.32 -10.84 -25.84
CA LYS A 223 28.67 -12.16 -25.69
C LYS A 223 27.73 -12.18 -24.48
N GLY A 224 26.48 -12.60 -24.69
CA GLY A 224 25.48 -12.79 -23.64
C GLY A 224 24.05 -12.72 -24.14
N TRP A 225 23.10 -12.47 -23.24
CA TRP A 225 21.67 -12.44 -23.57
C TRP A 225 21.23 -11.37 -24.59
N PHE A 226 22.09 -10.38 -24.85
CA PHE A 226 21.86 -9.24 -25.73
C PHE A 226 22.83 -9.18 -26.92
N ASP A 227 23.39 -10.32 -27.31
CA ASP A 227 24.32 -10.41 -28.44
C ASP A 227 23.58 -10.20 -29.78
N ILE A 228 24.00 -9.20 -30.56
CA ILE A 228 23.49 -8.95 -31.92
C ILE A 228 24.18 -9.85 -32.96
N SER A 229 25.39 -10.32 -32.67
CA SER A 229 26.18 -11.16 -33.58
C SER A 229 25.79 -12.65 -33.51
N GLU A 230 24.78 -12.98 -32.71
CA GLU A 230 24.32 -14.36 -32.50
C GLU A 230 23.83 -14.98 -33.82
N THR A 231 24.56 -16.01 -34.28
CA THR A 231 24.25 -16.72 -35.53
C THR A 231 23.38 -17.96 -35.27
N ASN A 232 23.33 -18.45 -34.03
CA ASN A 232 22.51 -19.60 -33.67
C ASN A 232 21.05 -19.20 -33.45
N LYS A 233 20.15 -19.80 -34.24
CA LYS A 233 18.69 -19.57 -34.16
C LYS A 233 18.09 -19.90 -32.81
N GLU A 234 18.57 -20.94 -32.13
CA GLU A 234 18.06 -21.34 -30.81
C GLU A 234 18.45 -20.30 -29.74
N SER A 235 19.73 -19.93 -29.70
CA SER A 235 20.23 -18.86 -28.83
C SER A 235 19.50 -17.53 -29.06
N TYR A 236 19.24 -17.16 -30.31
CA TYR A 236 18.46 -15.97 -30.65
C TYR A 236 17.01 -16.05 -30.14
N ASN A 237 16.37 -17.22 -30.27
CA ASN A 237 14.98 -17.40 -29.84
C ASN A 237 14.80 -17.33 -28.32
N TYR A 238 15.75 -17.87 -27.56
CA TYR A 238 15.76 -17.79 -26.09
C TYR A 238 16.42 -16.51 -25.56
N GLY A 239 17.15 -15.80 -26.41
CA GLY A 239 17.84 -14.55 -26.10
C GLY A 239 16.89 -13.41 -25.79
N LYS A 240 17.41 -12.42 -25.05
CA LYS A 240 16.66 -11.20 -24.73
C LYS A 240 16.68 -10.18 -25.86
N ILE A 241 17.66 -10.28 -26.77
CA ILE A 241 17.75 -9.41 -27.94
C ILE A 241 16.48 -9.49 -28.80
N LYS A 242 15.94 -10.70 -29.05
CA LYS A 242 14.68 -10.90 -29.77
C LYS A 242 13.51 -10.20 -29.09
N LYS A 243 13.39 -10.34 -27.76
CA LYS A 243 12.33 -9.69 -26.98
C LYS A 243 12.44 -8.16 -27.04
N MET A 244 13.67 -7.62 -26.99
CA MET A 244 13.90 -6.19 -27.16
C MET A 244 13.47 -5.72 -28.55
N LEU A 245 13.90 -6.40 -29.62
CA LEU A 245 13.53 -6.05 -30.99
C LEU A 245 12.02 -6.10 -31.19
N LEU A 246 11.34 -7.09 -30.60
CA LEU A 246 9.89 -7.17 -30.61
C LEU A 246 9.23 -5.95 -29.93
N VAL A 247 9.75 -5.51 -28.78
CA VAL A 247 9.29 -4.29 -28.10
C VAL A 247 9.51 -3.06 -28.99
N ALA A 248 10.67 -2.94 -29.65
CA ALA A 248 10.93 -1.86 -30.59
C ALA A 248 9.93 -1.88 -31.76
N SER A 249 9.65 -3.05 -32.35
CA SER A 249 8.64 -3.20 -33.40
C SER A 249 7.24 -2.79 -32.91
N PHE A 250 6.85 -3.16 -31.69
CA PHE A 250 5.57 -2.73 -31.12
C PHE A 250 5.50 -1.22 -30.90
N LEU A 251 6.58 -0.58 -30.42
CA LEU A 251 6.63 0.87 -30.28
C LEU A 251 6.48 1.58 -31.63
N MET A 252 7.13 1.05 -32.67
CA MET A 252 6.98 1.56 -34.03
C MET A 252 5.54 1.39 -34.53
N GLN A 253 4.96 0.19 -34.39
CA GLN A 253 3.58 -0.07 -34.80
C GLN A 253 2.56 0.82 -34.08
N ASP A 254 2.76 1.05 -32.77
CA ASP A 254 1.88 1.90 -31.96
C ASP A 254 1.96 3.38 -32.40
N SER A 255 3.13 3.82 -32.87
CA SER A 255 3.32 5.19 -33.38
C SER A 255 2.65 5.44 -34.74
N LEU A 256 2.27 4.38 -35.45
CA LEU A 256 1.55 4.45 -36.72
C LEU A 256 0.03 4.33 -36.57
N ARG A 257 -0.46 3.99 -35.37
CA ARG A 257 -1.89 3.93 -35.06
C ARG A 257 -2.42 5.32 -34.76
#